data_AF-A0A1I8APJ1-F1
#
_entry.id   AF-A0A1I8APJ1-F1
#
_cell.length_a   1.000
_cell.length_b   1.000
_cell.length_c   1.000
_cell.angle_alpha   90.00
_cell.angle_beta   90.00
_cell.angle_gamma   90.00
#
_symmetry.space_group_name_H-M   'P 1'
#
loop_
_entity.id
_entity.type
_entity.pdbx_description
1 polymer ?
#
loop_
_entity_poly.entity_id
_entity_poly.type
_entity_poly.pdbx_seq_one_letter_code
_entity_poly.pdbx_strand_id
1 'polypeptide(L)'
;MAHRLTYWLSCFLSLLSTHFANGVYFNHPRPNHTLIVLSAPSVWDENLREDFDALINFQLDFARTIHEHENVIILADRHTMPLLNGRSQASKQRMPMDALIETNIYDVKLRDFAPFGVRQSVKFSYRTVSVADMAAKQIDESIRRFLDDVEVKVDKKENEMVLSGEYVVDNGVNKAIVDQKVLTANHGRIPDWAVMIKLFNAFKKVVIVSNPMNGTDLRLDDVIGFVDDQVKKCTRNLNVLI
;
A
#
# COMPACT_ATOMS: atom_id res chain seq x y z
N MET A 1 40.76 -60.30 -14.74
CA MET A 1 40.05 -59.45 -13.77
C MET A 1 39.12 -58.53 -14.52
N ALA A 2 37.92 -59.00 -14.85
CA ALA A 2 36.82 -58.20 -15.38
C ALA A 2 35.61 -59.13 -15.40
N HIS A 3 34.66 -58.90 -14.49
CA HIS A 3 33.22 -59.16 -14.62
C HIS A 3 32.59 -59.17 -13.23
N ARG A 4 31.43 -58.51 -13.14
CA ARG A 4 30.53 -58.33 -11.98
C ARG A 4 30.75 -57.05 -11.19
N LEU A 5 30.15 -55.96 -11.66
CA LEU A 5 29.39 -55.02 -10.82
C LEU A 5 28.50 -54.13 -11.72
N THR A 6 27.45 -54.75 -12.26
CA THR A 6 26.30 -54.06 -12.84
C THR A 6 25.13 -54.23 -11.88
N TYR A 7 24.30 -53.19 -11.78
CA TYR A 7 23.08 -53.04 -10.98
C TYR A 7 23.32 -52.65 -9.51
N TRP A 8 22.62 -51.59 -9.08
CA TRP A 8 22.59 -50.92 -7.77
C TRP A 8 23.20 -49.51 -7.66
N LEU A 9 23.11 -48.68 -8.72
CA LEU A 9 23.27 -47.22 -8.56
C LEU A 9 22.49 -46.36 -9.57
N SER A 10 21.39 -46.87 -10.13
CA SER A 10 20.54 -46.12 -11.06
C SER A 10 19.09 -45.93 -10.59
N CYS A 11 18.77 -46.20 -9.32
CA CYS A 11 17.42 -45.99 -8.75
C CYS A 11 17.35 -44.90 -7.67
N PHE A 12 18.42 -44.15 -7.41
CA PHE A 12 18.41 -43.07 -6.41
C PHE A 12 18.48 -41.65 -6.99
N LEU A 13 18.46 -41.50 -8.32
CA LEU A 13 18.50 -40.18 -8.98
C LEU A 13 17.33 -39.90 -9.95
N SER A 14 16.28 -40.71 -9.93
CA SER A 14 15.08 -40.51 -10.77
C SER A 14 13.78 -40.34 -9.98
N LEU A 15 13.86 -40.19 -8.65
CA LEU A 15 12.71 -39.96 -7.76
C LEU A 15 12.72 -38.59 -7.06
N LEU A 16 13.66 -37.70 -7.41
CA LEU A 16 13.73 -36.34 -6.85
C LEU A 16 13.44 -35.23 -7.88
N SER A 17 12.97 -35.58 -9.07
CA SER A 17 12.70 -34.62 -10.16
C SER A 17 11.21 -34.43 -10.48
N THR A 18 10.28 -34.99 -9.69
CA THR A 18 8.82 -34.82 -9.91
C THR A 18 8.05 -34.27 -8.70
N HIS A 19 8.74 -33.68 -7.72
CA HIS A 19 8.11 -32.86 -6.67
C HIS A 19 8.56 -31.39 -6.69
N PHE A 20 8.91 -30.86 -7.86
CA PHE A 20 8.59 -29.44 -8.11
C PHE A 20 7.08 -29.40 -8.32
N ALA A 21 6.38 -29.30 -7.19
CA ALA A 21 4.97 -29.01 -7.16
C ALA A 21 4.71 -27.84 -8.11
N ASN A 22 3.69 -27.98 -8.97
CA ASN A 22 2.99 -26.84 -9.53
C ASN A 22 2.51 -25.98 -8.35
N GLY A 23 3.37 -25.07 -7.87
CA GLY A 23 3.04 -24.15 -6.82
C GLY A 23 1.97 -23.23 -7.38
N VAL A 24 0.75 -23.35 -6.87
CA VAL A 24 -0.28 -22.34 -7.11
C VAL A 24 0.21 -21.09 -6.38
N TYR A 25 0.70 -20.11 -7.14
CA TYR A 25 1.04 -18.79 -6.61
C TYR A 25 -0.21 -18.15 -6.03
N PHE A 26 -0.05 -17.45 -4.92
CA PHE A 26 -1.12 -16.67 -4.32
C PHE A 26 -1.45 -15.46 -5.18
N ASN A 27 -0.41 -14.81 -5.72
CA ASN A 27 -0.55 -13.69 -6.65
C ASN A 27 -0.35 -14.15 -8.10
N HIS A 28 -1.25 -13.73 -8.99
CA HIS A 28 -1.21 -14.03 -10.42
C HIS A 28 -1.22 -12.73 -11.24
N PRO A 29 -0.17 -12.45 -12.02
CA PRO A 29 -0.18 -11.32 -12.94
C PRO A 29 -1.28 -11.51 -13.99
N ARG A 30 -2.30 -10.66 -13.94
CA ARG A 30 -3.43 -10.68 -14.88
C ARG A 30 -3.68 -9.26 -15.38
N PRO A 31 -4.04 -9.06 -16.66
CA PRO A 31 -4.14 -7.73 -17.26
C PRO A 31 -5.21 -6.82 -16.66
N ASN A 32 -6.16 -7.36 -15.88
CA ASN A 32 -7.23 -6.62 -15.22
C ASN A 32 -7.16 -6.69 -13.69
N HIS A 33 -6.08 -7.24 -13.12
CA HIS A 33 -5.90 -7.27 -11.67
C HIS A 33 -4.97 -6.12 -11.26
N THR A 34 -5.40 -5.37 -10.27
CA THR A 34 -4.64 -4.36 -9.56
C THR A 34 -3.83 -5.02 -8.45
N LEU A 35 -2.69 -4.43 -8.10
CA LEU A 35 -1.92 -4.82 -6.93
C LEU A 35 -2.33 -3.93 -5.75
N ILE A 36 -2.91 -4.54 -4.73
CA ILE A 36 -3.22 -3.90 -3.45
C ILE A 36 -2.04 -4.11 -2.52
N VAL A 37 -1.56 -3.02 -1.93
CA VAL A 37 -0.40 -3.03 -1.03
C VAL A 37 -0.86 -2.61 0.36
N LEU A 38 -0.67 -3.49 1.33
CA LEU A 38 -0.94 -3.23 2.74
C LEU A 38 0.37 -3.04 3.49
N SER A 39 0.39 -2.16 4.48
CA SER A 39 1.50 -2.00 5.42
C SER A 39 1.05 -2.52 6.78
N ALA A 40 1.69 -3.59 7.27
CA ALA A 40 1.38 -4.15 8.58
C ALA A 40 1.95 -3.26 9.70
N PRO A 41 1.21 -3.12 10.82
CA PRO A 41 1.74 -2.41 11.98
C PRO A 41 2.99 -3.12 12.51
N SER A 42 3.94 -2.36 13.03
CA SER A 42 5.09 -2.96 13.70
C SER A 42 4.70 -3.47 15.08
N VAL A 43 5.24 -4.61 15.50
CA VAL A 43 5.14 -5.11 16.89
C VAL A 43 5.69 -4.12 17.93
N TRP A 44 6.45 -3.12 17.48
CA TRP A 44 7.03 -2.07 18.33
C TRP A 44 6.35 -0.71 18.18
N ASP A 45 5.29 -0.61 17.39
CA ASP A 45 4.52 0.63 17.29
C ASP A 45 3.65 0.79 18.54
N GLU A 46 4.08 1.64 19.45
CA GLU A 46 3.36 1.91 20.70
C GLU A 46 1.98 2.54 20.44
N ASN A 47 1.80 3.29 19.34
CA ASN A 47 0.52 3.94 19.04
C ASN A 47 -0.55 2.95 18.61
N LEU A 48 -0.15 1.81 18.05
CA LEU A 48 -1.05 0.78 17.55
C LEU A 48 -1.10 -0.44 18.46
N ARG A 49 -0.48 -0.38 19.65
CA ARG A 49 -0.36 -1.54 20.55
C ARG A 49 -1.71 -2.15 20.94
N GLU A 50 -2.72 -1.32 21.17
CA GLU A 50 -4.07 -1.80 21.55
C GLU A 50 -4.81 -2.45 20.38
N ASP A 51 -4.62 -1.92 19.16
CA ASP A 51 -5.28 -2.39 17.94
C ASP A 51 -4.44 -3.41 17.14
N PHE A 52 -3.22 -3.71 17.58
CA PHE A 52 -2.23 -4.47 16.83
C PHE A 52 -2.77 -5.81 16.33
N ASP A 53 -3.31 -6.63 17.25
CA ASP A 53 -3.84 -7.95 16.91
C ASP A 53 -5.07 -7.84 16.00
N ALA A 54 -5.91 -6.83 16.20
CA ALA A 54 -7.09 -6.60 15.38
C ALA A 54 -6.70 -6.23 13.93
N LEU A 55 -5.71 -5.34 13.78
CA LEU A 55 -5.18 -4.92 12.48
C LEU A 55 -4.50 -6.06 11.74
N ILE A 56 -3.67 -6.86 12.41
CA ILE A 56 -3.02 -8.03 11.80
C ILE A 56 -4.06 -9.03 11.32
N ASN A 57 -5.03 -9.39 12.16
CA ASN A 57 -6.08 -10.33 11.76
C ASN A 57 -6.93 -9.79 10.60
N PHE A 58 -7.29 -8.50 10.64
CA PHE A 58 -8.01 -7.87 9.54
C PHE A 58 -7.23 -7.94 8.22
N GLN A 59 -5.93 -7.60 8.21
CA GLN A 59 -5.12 -7.64 6.99
C GLN A 59 -4.98 -9.05 6.42
N LEU A 60 -4.86 -10.07 7.28
CA LEU A 60 -4.81 -11.47 6.87
C LEU A 60 -6.12 -11.93 6.24
N ASP A 61 -7.25 -11.65 6.89
CA ASP A 61 -8.57 -12.03 6.40
C ASP A 61 -8.95 -11.24 5.12
N PHE A 62 -8.60 -9.95 5.06
CA PHE A 62 -8.79 -9.11 3.88
C PHE A 62 -7.99 -9.63 2.69
N ALA A 63 -6.68 -9.88 2.88
CA ALA A 63 -5.83 -10.39 1.81
C ALA A 63 -6.34 -11.74 1.27
N ARG A 64 -6.84 -12.62 2.15
CA ARG A 64 -7.42 -13.91 1.77
C ARG A 64 -8.75 -13.80 1.04
N THR A 65 -9.54 -12.78 1.34
CA THR A 65 -10.81 -12.57 0.66
C THR A 65 -10.58 -11.97 -0.73
N ILE A 66 -9.61 -11.07 -0.84
CA ILE A 66 -9.39 -10.27 -2.05
C ILE A 66 -8.51 -10.97 -3.08
N HIS A 67 -7.63 -11.91 -2.71
CA HIS A 67 -6.71 -12.53 -3.67
C HIS A 67 -7.40 -13.34 -4.78
N GLU A 68 -8.67 -13.72 -4.59
CA GLU A 68 -9.47 -14.37 -5.63
C GLU A 68 -9.76 -13.41 -6.81
N HIS A 69 -9.76 -12.10 -6.53
CA HIS A 69 -10.16 -11.04 -7.44
C HIS A 69 -9.01 -10.11 -7.84
N GLU A 70 -8.06 -9.88 -6.95
CA GLU A 70 -6.96 -8.92 -7.13
C GLU A 70 -5.64 -9.53 -6.66
N ASN A 71 -4.50 -8.88 -6.93
CA ASN A 71 -3.25 -9.25 -6.28
C ASN A 71 -3.11 -8.46 -4.99
N VAL A 72 -2.57 -9.08 -3.95
CA VAL A 72 -2.35 -8.41 -2.66
C VAL A 72 -1.00 -8.78 -2.07
N ILE A 73 -0.31 -7.77 -1.56
CA ILE A 73 0.94 -7.92 -0.82
C ILE A 73 0.84 -7.21 0.53
N ILE A 74 1.41 -7.82 1.55
CA ILE A 74 1.55 -7.24 2.88
C ILE A 74 3.03 -6.95 3.12
N LEU A 75 3.34 -5.67 3.32
CA LEU A 75 4.65 -5.17 3.73
C LEU A 75 4.73 -5.28 5.26
N ALA A 76 5.78 -5.90 5.78
CA ALA A 76 5.98 -5.99 7.23
C ALA A 76 7.45 -5.97 7.60
N ASP A 77 7.77 -5.37 8.75
CA ASP A 77 9.13 -5.40 9.27
C ASP A 77 9.52 -6.84 9.70
N ARG A 78 10.83 -7.04 9.87
CA ARG A 78 11.41 -8.35 10.24
C ARG A 78 10.80 -8.97 11.51
N HIS A 79 10.40 -8.15 12.46
CA HIS A 79 9.93 -8.57 13.79
C HIS A 79 8.43 -8.88 13.78
N THR A 80 7.68 -8.24 12.90
CA THR A 80 6.27 -8.51 12.65
C THR A 80 6.07 -9.71 11.71
N MET A 81 6.97 -9.91 10.74
CA MET A 81 6.88 -10.95 9.71
C MET A 81 6.59 -12.39 10.24
N PRO A 82 7.15 -12.85 11.39
CA PRO A 82 6.83 -14.17 11.95
C PRO A 82 5.35 -14.40 12.27
N LEU A 83 4.59 -13.34 12.56
CA LEU A 83 3.15 -13.41 12.82
C LEU A 83 2.35 -13.66 11.53
N LEU A 84 2.83 -13.14 10.40
CA LEU A 84 2.15 -13.23 9.10
C LEU A 84 2.47 -14.53 8.34
N ASN A 85 3.71 -15.02 8.46
CA ASN A 85 4.14 -16.22 7.73
C ASN A 85 4.04 -17.52 8.54
N GLY A 86 3.38 -17.49 9.70
CA GLY A 86 3.13 -18.68 10.52
C GLY A 86 4.35 -19.21 11.28
N ARG A 87 5.43 -18.42 11.40
CA ARG A 87 6.62 -18.81 12.20
C ARG A 87 6.44 -18.55 13.70
N SER A 88 5.50 -17.69 14.09
CA SER A 88 5.16 -17.44 15.49
C SER A 88 4.14 -18.45 16.01
N GLN A 89 4.32 -18.90 17.26
CA GLN A 89 3.35 -19.77 17.96
C GLN A 89 1.99 -19.08 18.19
N ALA A 90 1.96 -17.74 18.19
CA ALA A 90 0.73 -16.96 18.29
C ALA A 90 -0.05 -16.90 16.96
N SER A 91 0.60 -17.25 15.84
CA SER A 91 0.00 -17.14 14.52
C SER A 91 -0.95 -18.33 14.28
N LYS A 92 -2.25 -18.03 14.20
CA LYS A 92 -3.27 -19.02 13.80
C LYS A 92 -3.36 -19.18 12.28
N GLN A 93 -2.73 -18.28 11.53
CA GLN A 93 -2.96 -18.10 10.11
C GLN A 93 -1.65 -17.75 9.40
N ARG A 94 -1.34 -18.45 8.31
CA ARG A 94 -0.17 -18.18 7.47
C ARG A 94 -0.58 -17.60 6.13
N MET A 95 0.15 -16.59 5.67
CA MET A 95 0.13 -16.14 4.27
C MET A 95 1.21 -16.84 3.44
N PRO A 96 0.95 -17.08 2.14
CA PRO A 96 1.96 -17.50 1.18
C PRO A 96 3.10 -16.46 1.07
N MET A 97 4.31 -16.94 0.78
CA MET A 97 5.50 -16.07 0.79
C MET A 97 5.49 -15.02 -0.33
N ASP A 98 4.82 -15.29 -1.44
CA ASP A 98 4.62 -14.36 -2.55
C ASP A 98 3.55 -13.29 -2.27
N ALA A 99 2.88 -13.36 -1.12
CA ALA A 99 1.99 -12.33 -0.58
C ALA A 99 2.68 -11.43 0.45
N LEU A 100 3.95 -11.68 0.77
CA LEU A 100 4.65 -11.03 1.89
C LEU A 100 5.97 -10.42 1.42
N ILE A 101 6.24 -9.19 1.83
CA ILE A 101 7.53 -8.53 1.59
C ILE A 101 8.07 -8.01 2.92
N GLU A 102 9.28 -8.46 3.28
CA GLU A 102 9.99 -7.96 4.47
C GLU A 102 10.58 -6.58 4.14
N THR A 103 10.05 -5.53 4.76
CA THR A 103 10.53 -4.15 4.59
C THR A 103 10.11 -3.28 5.77
N ASN A 104 10.81 -2.16 5.98
CA ASN A 104 10.53 -1.24 7.07
C ASN A 104 9.70 -0.05 6.55
N ILE A 105 8.37 -0.17 6.65
CA ILE A 105 7.44 0.96 6.47
C ILE A 105 6.98 1.42 7.86
N TYR A 106 6.99 2.74 8.10
CA TYR A 106 6.81 3.28 9.45
C TYR A 106 5.38 3.73 9.79
N ASP A 107 4.43 3.52 8.88
CA ASP A 107 3.02 3.81 9.12
C ASP A 107 2.16 2.83 8.31
N VAL A 108 0.99 2.48 8.84
CA VAL A 108 0.03 1.57 8.20
C VAL A 108 -0.80 2.28 7.12
N LYS A 109 -0.90 3.61 7.17
CA LYS A 109 -1.72 4.44 6.27
C LYS A 109 -1.03 4.71 4.95
N LEU A 110 -0.64 3.65 4.24
CA LEU A 110 0.19 3.71 3.03
C LEU A 110 -0.36 4.68 1.97
N ARG A 111 -1.68 4.77 1.83
CA ARG A 111 -2.38 5.72 0.94
C ARG A 111 -1.95 7.17 1.16
N ASP A 112 -1.63 7.54 2.40
CA ASP A 112 -1.33 8.92 2.75
C ASP A 112 0.04 9.38 2.21
N PHE A 113 0.96 8.45 1.94
CA PHE A 113 2.34 8.78 1.57
C PHE A 113 2.90 8.01 0.37
N ALA A 114 2.18 7.04 -0.18
CA ALA A 114 2.57 6.35 -1.41
C ALA A 114 2.58 7.29 -2.64
N PRO A 115 3.24 6.91 -3.75
CA PRO A 115 3.09 7.61 -5.02
C PRO A 115 1.61 7.62 -5.46
N PHE A 116 1.16 8.76 -5.96
CA PHE A 116 -0.12 8.90 -6.64
C PHE A 116 0.12 8.72 -8.11
N GLY A 117 -0.72 8.01 -8.83
CA GLY A 117 -0.54 8.03 -10.27
C GLY A 117 -1.35 7.01 -11.00
N VAL A 118 -2.08 7.52 -11.98
CA VAL A 118 -2.80 6.67 -12.92
C VAL A 118 -2.37 6.85 -14.36
N ARG A 119 -1.80 8.02 -14.68
CA ARG A 119 -1.16 8.29 -15.98
C ARG A 119 0.36 8.39 -15.87
N GLN A 120 0.82 8.95 -14.75
CA GLN A 120 2.22 9.02 -14.37
C GLN A 120 2.29 8.80 -12.86
N SER A 121 3.23 7.99 -12.40
CA SER A 121 3.50 7.77 -10.98
C SER A 121 4.25 8.96 -10.41
N VAL A 122 3.59 9.72 -9.54
CA VAL A 122 4.09 10.94 -8.92
C VAL A 122 4.19 10.76 -7.41
N LYS A 123 5.40 10.86 -6.87
CA LYS A 123 5.65 10.88 -5.43
C LYS A 123 5.72 12.32 -4.93
N PHE A 124 4.74 12.74 -4.14
CA PHE A 124 4.76 14.01 -3.41
C PHE A 124 5.47 13.86 -2.06
N SER A 125 5.88 14.96 -1.44
CA SER A 125 6.34 14.94 -0.05
C SER A 125 5.16 14.69 0.90
N TYR A 126 5.31 13.75 1.84
CA TYR A 126 4.29 13.52 2.86
C TYR A 126 4.54 14.37 4.10
N ARG A 127 3.56 15.20 4.48
CA ARG A 127 3.47 15.89 5.78
C ARG A 127 2.01 15.96 6.19
N THR A 128 1.74 15.80 7.47
CA THR A 128 0.40 15.96 8.04
C THR A 128 0.50 16.70 9.37
N VAL A 129 -0.59 17.35 9.78
CA VAL A 129 -0.68 18.07 11.06
C VAL A 129 -0.76 17.13 12.26
N SER A 130 -1.16 15.87 12.03
CA SER A 130 -1.36 14.86 13.07
C SER A 130 -0.07 14.20 13.56
N VAL A 131 1.05 14.40 12.85
CA VAL A 131 2.33 13.74 13.10
C VAL A 131 3.43 14.80 13.16
N ALA A 132 4.37 14.65 14.10
CA ALA A 132 5.54 15.54 14.19
C ALA A 132 6.33 15.55 12.87
N ASP A 133 6.84 16.71 12.43
CA ASP A 133 7.50 16.86 11.11
C ASP A 133 8.68 15.87 10.91
N MET A 134 9.43 15.57 11.98
CA MET A 134 10.50 14.56 11.94
C MET A 134 9.97 13.14 11.70
N ALA A 135 8.88 12.75 12.36
CA ALA A 135 8.26 11.45 12.15
C ALA A 135 7.62 11.35 10.74
N ALA A 136 6.95 12.41 10.28
CA ALA A 136 6.41 12.47 8.92
C ALA A 136 7.51 12.33 7.85
N LYS A 137 8.68 12.94 8.06
CA LYS A 137 9.87 12.75 7.21
C LYS A 137 10.34 11.30 7.20
N GLN A 138 10.38 10.64 8.35
CA GLN A 138 10.81 9.24 8.45
C GLN A 138 9.83 8.31 7.71
N ILE A 139 8.52 8.54 7.87
CA ILE A 139 7.47 7.80 7.14
C ILE A 139 7.64 7.99 5.63
N ASP A 140 7.77 9.25 5.18
CA ASP A 140 7.99 9.61 3.78
C ASP A 140 9.26 8.96 3.20
N GLU A 141 10.32 8.87 3.99
CA GLU A 141 11.58 8.23 3.59
C GLU A 141 11.50 6.70 3.58
N SER A 142 10.67 6.10 4.44
CA SER A 142 10.46 4.65 4.48
C SER A 142 9.93 4.12 3.15
N ILE A 143 8.94 4.82 2.57
CA ILE A 143 8.39 4.42 1.26
C ILE A 143 9.35 4.72 0.10
N ARG A 144 10.14 5.81 0.16
CA ARG A 144 11.11 6.11 -0.88
C ARG A 144 12.18 5.01 -0.97
N ARG A 145 12.75 4.64 0.19
CA ARG A 145 13.72 3.55 0.28
C ARG A 145 13.14 2.24 -0.24
N PHE A 146 11.91 1.89 0.18
CA PHE A 146 11.25 0.69 -0.33
C PHE A 146 11.11 0.70 -1.85
N LEU A 147 10.61 1.80 -2.44
CA LEU A 147 10.44 1.91 -3.90
C LEU A 147 11.76 1.80 -4.65
N ASP A 148 12.83 2.40 -4.11
CA ASP A 148 14.17 2.29 -4.69
C ASP A 148 14.72 0.84 -4.55
N ASP A 149 14.51 0.17 -3.41
CA ASP A 149 14.96 -1.21 -3.13
C ASP A 149 14.28 -2.25 -4.03
N VAL A 150 12.99 -2.06 -4.34
CA VAL A 150 12.22 -2.94 -5.25
C VAL A 150 12.21 -2.45 -6.70
N GLU A 151 13.02 -1.43 -7.02
CA GLU A 151 13.19 -0.85 -8.36
C GLU A 151 11.87 -0.38 -9.02
N VAL A 152 10.91 0.08 -8.21
CA VAL A 152 9.65 0.63 -8.71
C VAL A 152 9.92 2.02 -9.30
N LYS A 153 9.66 2.15 -10.60
CA LYS A 153 9.82 3.42 -11.31
C LYS A 153 8.74 4.40 -10.88
N VAL A 154 9.18 5.52 -10.30
CA VAL A 154 8.37 6.71 -10.08
C VAL A 154 8.71 7.72 -11.17
N ASP A 155 7.74 8.09 -12.00
CA ASP A 155 7.94 8.99 -13.14
C ASP A 155 8.34 10.40 -12.70
N LYS A 156 7.83 10.85 -11.55
CA LYS A 156 8.11 12.20 -11.03
C LYS A 156 8.17 12.24 -9.51
N LYS A 157 9.18 12.94 -8.96
CA LYS A 157 9.29 13.24 -7.52
C LYS A 157 9.01 14.74 -7.30
N GLU A 158 7.93 15.07 -6.60
CA GLU A 158 7.47 16.44 -6.30
C GLU A 158 7.82 16.80 -4.85
N ASN A 159 9.10 17.01 -4.57
CA ASN A 159 9.60 17.17 -3.20
C ASN A 159 9.18 18.51 -2.54
N GLU A 160 8.87 19.52 -3.35
CA GLU A 160 8.50 20.87 -2.88
C GLU A 160 7.04 20.95 -2.44
N MET A 161 6.19 20.06 -2.94
CA MET A 161 4.76 20.05 -2.67
C MET A 161 4.41 18.93 -1.70
N VAL A 162 3.67 19.32 -0.66
CA VAL A 162 3.06 18.38 0.27
C VAL A 162 1.72 17.93 -0.29
N LEU A 163 1.52 16.61 -0.35
CA LEU A 163 0.22 16.02 -0.66
C LEU A 163 0.06 14.73 0.13
N SER A 164 -1.09 14.58 0.79
CA SER A 164 -1.46 13.41 1.56
C SER A 164 -2.76 12.84 1.01
N GLY A 165 -2.89 11.51 1.06
CA GLY A 165 -4.08 10.77 0.64
C GLY A 165 -5.35 11.21 1.36
N GLU A 166 -5.23 11.68 2.61
CA GLU A 166 -6.32 12.25 3.41
C GLU A 166 -7.05 13.44 2.74
N TYR A 167 -6.38 14.14 1.82
CA TYR A 167 -6.93 15.30 1.11
C TYR A 167 -7.28 15.02 -0.35
N VAL A 168 -7.11 13.78 -0.83
CA VAL A 168 -7.24 13.46 -2.25
C VAL A 168 -8.07 12.19 -2.45
N VAL A 169 -9.07 12.32 -3.29
CA VAL A 169 -9.85 11.22 -3.83
C VAL A 169 -9.70 11.25 -5.33
N ASP A 170 -9.08 10.24 -5.92
CA ASP A 170 -8.95 10.12 -7.37
C ASP A 170 -9.74 8.92 -7.91
N ASN A 171 -10.02 8.94 -9.22
CA ASN A 171 -10.82 7.91 -9.87
C ASN A 171 -9.99 6.75 -10.42
N GLY A 172 -8.68 6.68 -10.12
CA GLY A 172 -7.82 5.68 -10.73
C GLY A 172 -7.76 5.81 -12.26
N VAL A 173 -7.95 7.01 -12.84
CA VAL A 173 -7.74 7.29 -14.27
C VAL A 173 -7.09 8.65 -14.53
N ASN A 174 -7.80 9.74 -14.23
CA ASN A 174 -7.42 11.11 -14.62
C ASN A 174 -8.34 12.19 -14.03
N LYS A 175 -8.95 11.94 -12.88
CA LYS A 175 -9.74 12.92 -12.15
C LYS A 175 -9.40 12.82 -10.68
N ALA A 176 -9.31 13.96 -10.02
CA ALA A 176 -9.18 14.05 -8.57
C ALA A 176 -10.11 15.11 -7.99
N ILE A 177 -10.63 14.81 -6.82
CA ILE A 177 -11.27 15.75 -5.92
C ILE A 177 -10.27 16.00 -4.79
N VAL A 178 -9.99 17.27 -4.55
CA VAL A 178 -8.94 17.69 -3.62
C VAL A 178 -9.53 18.62 -2.58
N ASP A 179 -9.19 18.40 -1.32
CA ASP A 179 -9.59 19.28 -0.23
C ASP A 179 -8.83 20.61 -0.35
N GLN A 180 -9.52 21.72 -0.13
CA GLN A 180 -8.93 23.05 -0.07
C GLN A 180 -7.81 23.16 1.00
N LYS A 181 -7.80 22.28 2.02
CA LYS A 181 -6.69 22.14 2.97
C LYS A 181 -5.33 21.93 2.32
N VAL A 182 -5.25 21.39 1.10
CA VAL A 182 -3.99 21.26 0.35
C VAL A 182 -3.32 22.61 0.10
N LEU A 183 -4.10 23.67 -0.16
CA LEU A 183 -3.55 25.03 -0.33
C LEU A 183 -2.94 25.53 0.98
N THR A 184 -3.64 25.32 2.10
CA THR A 184 -3.16 25.67 3.44
C THR A 184 -1.89 24.89 3.82
N ALA A 185 -1.85 23.59 3.55
CA ALA A 185 -0.70 22.72 3.85
C ALA A 185 0.57 23.13 3.08
N ASN A 186 0.41 23.79 1.93
CA ASN A 186 1.50 24.26 1.09
C ASN A 186 1.77 25.78 1.22
N HIS A 187 1.02 26.47 2.08
CA HIS A 187 1.19 27.91 2.28
C HIS A 187 2.61 28.24 2.74
N GLY A 188 3.23 29.23 2.08
CA GLY A 188 4.62 29.63 2.34
C GLY A 188 5.69 28.68 1.80
N ARG A 189 5.34 27.51 1.25
CA ARG A 189 6.28 26.59 0.58
C ARG A 189 6.34 26.87 -0.91
N ILE A 190 5.17 26.85 -1.55
CA ILE A 190 5.01 27.17 -2.97
C ILE A 190 3.73 28.01 -3.16
N PRO A 191 3.67 28.88 -4.18
CA PRO A 191 2.45 29.63 -4.47
C PRO A 191 1.27 28.73 -4.84
N ASP A 192 0.05 29.13 -4.53
CA ASP A 192 -1.18 28.38 -4.84
C ASP A 192 -1.28 27.99 -6.32
N TRP A 193 -0.89 28.87 -7.25
CA TRP A 193 -0.89 28.55 -8.68
C TRP A 193 0.07 27.41 -9.03
N ALA A 194 1.19 27.27 -8.30
CA ALA A 194 2.14 26.18 -8.50
C ALA A 194 1.57 24.85 -7.96
N VAL A 195 0.83 24.90 -6.83
CA VAL A 195 0.06 23.75 -6.31
C VAL A 195 -0.91 23.26 -7.39
N MET A 196 -1.70 24.18 -7.98
CA MET A 196 -2.65 23.85 -9.04
C MET A 196 -1.98 23.19 -10.25
N ILE A 197 -0.86 23.75 -10.74
CA ILE A 197 -0.12 23.19 -11.88
C ILE A 197 0.36 21.77 -11.57
N LYS A 198 0.93 21.53 -10.39
CA LYS A 198 1.41 20.20 -9.98
C LYS A 198 0.24 19.20 -9.89
N LEU A 199 -0.91 19.59 -9.34
CA LEU A 199 -2.12 18.76 -9.31
C LEU A 199 -2.67 18.45 -10.72
N PHE A 200 -2.79 19.45 -11.60
CA PHE A 200 -3.26 19.24 -12.98
C PHE A 200 -2.31 18.36 -13.79
N ASN A 201 -1.01 18.45 -13.53
CA ASN A 201 -0.04 17.53 -14.14
C ASN A 201 -0.26 16.10 -13.66
N ALA A 202 -0.47 15.87 -12.36
CA ALA A 202 -0.70 14.52 -11.82
C ALA A 202 -2.03 13.91 -12.28
N PHE A 203 -3.13 14.68 -12.21
CA PHE A 203 -4.48 14.13 -12.34
C PHE A 203 -5.26 14.60 -13.57
N LYS A 204 -4.77 15.44 -14.48
CA LYS A 204 -5.50 15.99 -15.67
C LYS A 204 -6.74 16.86 -15.37
N LYS A 205 -7.67 16.40 -14.52
CA LYS A 205 -8.84 17.15 -14.07
C LYS A 205 -8.89 17.15 -12.55
N VAL A 206 -8.97 18.34 -11.96
CA VAL A 206 -8.96 18.53 -10.52
C VAL A 206 -10.12 19.43 -10.14
N VAL A 207 -10.89 19.02 -9.14
CA VAL A 207 -11.91 19.86 -8.50
C VAL A 207 -11.48 20.08 -7.06
N ILE A 208 -11.29 21.33 -6.66
CA ILE A 208 -11.04 21.68 -5.26
C ILE A 208 -12.38 21.92 -4.57
N VAL A 209 -12.56 21.27 -3.42
CA VAL A 209 -13.75 21.40 -2.59
C VAL A 209 -13.34 21.79 -1.17
N SER A 210 -14.16 22.59 -0.50
CA SER A 210 -14.09 22.67 0.95
C SER A 210 -14.73 21.39 1.49
N ASN A 211 -13.96 20.54 2.18
CA ASN A 211 -14.51 19.30 2.72
C ASN A 211 -15.74 19.62 3.60
N PRO A 212 -16.92 19.05 3.28
CA PRO A 212 -18.17 19.39 3.94
C PRO A 212 -18.19 19.02 5.43
N MET A 213 -17.25 18.17 5.87
CA MET A 213 -17.10 17.68 7.23
C MET A 213 -15.88 18.29 7.95
N ASN A 214 -15.39 19.44 7.50
CA ASN A 214 -14.22 20.13 8.06
C ASN A 214 -14.29 20.43 9.57
N GLY A 215 -15.47 20.42 10.18
CA GLY A 215 -15.67 20.54 11.64
C GLY A 215 -15.60 19.21 12.40
N THR A 216 -15.23 18.12 11.74
CA THR A 216 -15.09 16.77 12.31
C THR A 216 -13.72 16.19 11.96
N ASP A 217 -13.40 15.03 12.54
CA ASP A 217 -12.18 14.29 12.24
C ASP A 217 -12.24 13.49 10.92
N LEU A 218 -13.34 13.61 10.16
CA LEU A 218 -13.51 12.90 8.89
C LEU A 218 -12.65 13.50 7.76
N ARG A 219 -11.95 12.61 7.07
CA ARG A 219 -11.12 12.89 5.90
C ARG A 219 -11.98 13.06 4.65
N LEU A 220 -11.36 13.50 3.55
CA LEU A 220 -12.10 13.69 2.30
C LEU A 220 -12.61 12.36 1.74
N ASP A 221 -11.79 11.32 1.86
CA ASP A 221 -12.06 9.97 1.39
C ASP A 221 -13.07 9.20 2.24
N ASP A 222 -13.36 9.66 3.46
CA ASP A 222 -14.46 9.14 4.28
C ASP A 222 -15.84 9.59 3.75
N VAL A 223 -15.89 10.70 3.00
CA VAL A 223 -17.15 11.39 2.65
C VAL A 223 -17.43 11.37 1.15
N ILE A 224 -16.38 11.35 0.32
CA ILE A 224 -16.49 11.45 -1.13
C ILE A 224 -15.68 10.32 -1.77
N GLY A 225 -16.28 9.67 -2.76
CA GLY A 225 -15.65 8.61 -3.54
C GLY A 225 -16.07 8.66 -5.01
N PHE A 226 -15.22 8.12 -5.87
CA PHE A 226 -15.63 7.72 -7.21
C PHE A 226 -16.20 6.31 -7.14
N VAL A 227 -17.41 6.11 -7.66
CA VAL A 227 -17.99 4.76 -7.86
C VAL A 227 -17.73 4.27 -9.29
N ASP A 228 -17.55 5.22 -10.19
CA ASP A 228 -17.18 5.04 -11.60
C ASP A 228 -16.50 6.35 -12.04
N ASP A 229 -16.54 6.69 -13.32
CA ASP A 229 -16.12 7.96 -13.89
C ASP A 229 -16.89 9.19 -13.36
N GLN A 230 -17.93 8.95 -12.56
CA GLN A 230 -18.80 9.94 -11.92
C GLN A 230 -18.55 10.01 -10.41
N VAL A 231 -18.61 11.24 -9.88
CA VAL A 231 -18.47 11.51 -8.46
C VAL A 231 -19.75 11.13 -7.73
N LYS A 232 -19.65 10.39 -6.62
CA LYS A 232 -20.78 10.21 -5.70
C LYS A 232 -20.41 10.81 -4.34
N LYS A 233 -21.26 11.71 -3.86
CA LYS A 233 -21.21 12.18 -2.47
C LYS A 233 -21.82 11.09 -1.60
N CYS A 234 -21.04 10.46 -0.73
CA CYS A 234 -21.60 9.52 0.24
C CYS A 234 -22.29 10.35 1.33
N THR A 235 -23.58 10.60 1.17
CA THR A 235 -24.37 11.24 2.23
C THR A 235 -25.36 10.22 2.78
N ARG A 236 -25.14 9.88 4.05
CA ARG A 236 -25.94 9.05 4.97
C ARG A 236 -25.79 7.53 4.83
N ASN A 237 -25.35 6.96 5.96
CA ASN A 237 -25.49 5.59 6.42
C ASN A 237 -24.78 4.54 5.57
N LEU A 238 -23.48 4.36 5.73
CA LEU A 238 -22.89 3.02 5.54
C LEU A 238 -21.53 2.90 6.22
N ASN A 239 -21.48 1.98 7.18
CA ASN A 239 -20.27 1.33 7.67
C ASN A 239 -19.51 0.81 6.45
N VAL A 240 -18.34 1.36 6.15
CA VAL A 240 -17.33 0.68 5.34
C VAL A 240 -15.97 0.98 5.98
N LEU A 241 -15.27 -0.12 6.24
CA LEU A 241 -14.00 -0.25 6.94
C LEU A 241 -12.83 0.41 6.17
N ILE A 242 -11.88 0.81 7.02
CA ILE A 242 -10.47 1.17 6.82
C ILE A 242 -9.78 0.36 5.71
#